data_AF-A0A9D9K183-F1
#
_entry.id   AF-A0A9D9K183-F1
#
_cell.length_a   1.000
_cell.length_b   1.000
_cell.length_c   1.000
_cell.angle_alpha   90.00
_cell.angle_beta   90.00
_cell.angle_gamma   90.00
#
_symmetry.space_group_name_H-M   'P 1'
#
loop_
_entity.id
_entity.type
_entity.pdbx_description
1 polymer ?
#
loop_
_entity_poly.entity_id
_entity_poly.type
_entity_poly.pdbx_seq_one_letter_code
_entity_poly.pdbx_strand_id
1 'polypeptide(L)'
;MDSAKLAELLLQRLHELGFVVTEDGSLRPLMLDKVSLRQIHRPASQLEIAARQDWLRQHLSKYLPFFANGDDVVAERIDPVLVEVTKEHDHHLFRIARLLWSVPFSQGYGRRLRFLIIDQANDKLIGLLALQSPPLSFPARDRLFRYPPGRKTEMVNQTMDIHTLGAVPPYDRLLGGKLVALAAVSNEIRQAYWRKYCGRVTEMERRILPPHLVALTTTSAFGRSSLYNRLRYNGTIIAESLGYTEGYGAFHLMELYPLFRELLEGQGISTRGGFGVGPRRKWQTMVRALGRLGLSSDLLRHGVKREVFLFRLVDNLEAY
;
A
#
# COMPACT_ATOMS: atom_id res chain seq x y z
N MET A 1 19.81 -17.64 18.43
CA MET A 1 20.90 -17.57 17.41
C MET A 1 21.87 -16.46 17.79
N ASP A 2 23.18 -16.63 17.59
CA ASP A 2 24.17 -15.58 17.88
C ASP A 2 24.07 -14.40 16.89
N SER A 3 24.41 -13.19 17.34
CA SER A 3 24.33 -11.94 16.55
C SER A 3 25.18 -12.01 15.28
N ALA A 4 26.38 -12.60 15.35
CA ALA A 4 27.24 -12.77 14.17
C ALA A 4 26.58 -13.65 13.10
N LYS A 5 25.98 -14.77 13.52
CA LYS A 5 25.26 -15.69 12.62
C LYS A 5 24.02 -15.03 12.00
N LEU A 6 23.31 -14.19 12.75
CA LEU A 6 22.17 -13.44 12.21
C LEU A 6 22.60 -12.38 11.19
N ALA A 7 23.74 -11.72 11.41
CA ALA A 7 24.29 -10.76 10.45
C ALA A 7 24.72 -11.45 9.14
N GLU A 8 25.40 -12.60 9.24
CA GLU A 8 25.79 -13.42 8.09
C GLU A 8 24.56 -13.91 7.31
N LEU A 9 23.57 -14.47 8.01
CA LEU A 9 22.30 -14.88 7.41
C LEU A 9 21.61 -13.71 6.70
N LEU A 10 21.61 -12.52 7.29
CA LEU A 10 21.02 -11.33 6.69
C LEU A 10 21.68 -11.00 5.35
N LEU A 11 23.02 -10.92 5.33
CA LEU A 11 23.77 -10.60 4.12
C LEU A 11 23.58 -11.67 3.04
N GLN A 12 23.58 -12.95 3.43
CA GLN A 12 23.28 -14.06 2.53
C GLN A 12 21.88 -13.90 1.90
N ARG A 13 20.84 -13.64 2.71
CA ARG A 13 19.48 -13.44 2.19
C ARG A 13 19.37 -12.24 1.25
N LEU A 14 20.05 -11.14 1.55
CA LEU A 14 20.10 -9.99 0.65
C LEU A 14 20.70 -10.38 -0.71
N HIS A 15 21.80 -11.14 -0.70
CA HIS A 15 22.44 -11.61 -1.93
C HIS A 15 21.55 -12.56 -2.73
N GLU A 16 20.90 -13.52 -2.06
CA GLU A 16 19.93 -14.46 -2.68
C GLU A 16 18.73 -13.73 -3.33
N LEU A 17 18.30 -12.61 -2.74
CA LEU A 17 17.26 -11.75 -3.31
C LEU A 17 17.77 -10.87 -4.46
N GLY A 18 19.05 -10.94 -4.80
CA GLY A 18 19.65 -10.14 -5.86
C GLY A 18 19.96 -8.71 -5.45
N PHE A 19 20.25 -8.46 -4.18
CA PHE A 19 20.83 -7.20 -3.71
C PHE A 19 22.35 -7.30 -3.55
N VAL A 20 23.01 -6.15 -3.71
CA VAL A 20 24.42 -5.96 -3.37
C VAL A 20 24.52 -4.83 -2.35
N VAL A 21 25.34 -5.06 -1.32
CA VAL A 21 25.76 -4.02 -0.38
C VAL A 21 27.00 -3.34 -0.93
N THR A 22 26.93 -2.04 -1.16
CA THR A 22 28.05 -1.25 -1.68
C THR A 22 29.02 -0.86 -0.57
N GLU A 23 30.21 -0.37 -0.94
CA GLU A 23 31.27 0.03 0.03
C GLU A 23 30.81 1.11 1.02
N ASP A 24 29.87 1.97 0.62
CA ASP A 24 29.24 2.99 1.49
C ASP A 24 28.17 2.40 2.45
N GLY A 25 28.01 1.07 2.47
CA GLY A 25 27.02 0.37 3.30
C GLY A 25 25.59 0.46 2.78
N SER A 26 25.37 1.00 1.58
CA SER A 26 24.04 1.10 1.00
C SER A 26 23.63 -0.14 0.20
N LEU A 27 22.32 -0.35 0.06
CA LEU A 27 21.77 -1.51 -0.62
C LEU A 27 21.30 -1.14 -2.02
N ARG A 28 21.64 -1.95 -3.03
CA ARG A 28 21.17 -1.77 -4.41
C ARG A 28 20.71 -3.09 -5.02
N PRO A 29 19.59 -3.11 -5.77
CA PRO A 29 19.18 -4.28 -6.52
C PRO A 29 20.07 -4.44 -7.76
N LEU A 30 20.43 -5.68 -8.11
CA LEU A 30 21.22 -6.01 -9.30
C LEU A 30 20.50 -5.67 -10.60
N MET A 31 19.17 -5.86 -10.62
CA MET A 31 18.32 -5.62 -11.78
C MET A 31 17.06 -4.86 -11.37
N LEU A 32 16.63 -3.92 -12.22
CA LEU A 32 15.49 -3.04 -11.99
C LEU A 32 14.30 -3.30 -12.93
N ASP A 33 14.33 -4.39 -13.69
CA ASP A 33 13.18 -4.78 -14.53
C ASP A 33 12.00 -5.29 -13.67
N LYS A 34 10.79 -5.27 -14.25
CA LYS A 34 9.56 -5.63 -13.51
C LYS A 34 9.52 -7.08 -13.04
N VAL A 35 10.21 -8.00 -13.72
CA VAL A 35 10.25 -9.41 -13.31
C VAL A 35 11.12 -9.52 -12.06
N SER A 36 12.33 -8.96 -12.08
CA SER A 36 13.22 -8.92 -10.92
C SER A 36 12.56 -8.22 -9.73
N LEU A 37 11.89 -7.09 -9.95
CA LEU A 37 11.16 -6.38 -8.91
C LEU A 37 10.01 -7.21 -8.29
N ARG A 38 9.39 -8.13 -9.03
CA ARG A 38 8.41 -9.06 -8.45
C ARG A 38 9.09 -10.15 -7.64
N GLN A 39 10.23 -10.67 -8.09
CA GLN A 39 10.96 -11.71 -7.36
C GLN A 39 11.45 -11.21 -5.99
N ILE A 40 11.98 -9.98 -5.90
CA ILE A 40 12.42 -9.44 -4.61
C ILE A 40 11.28 -9.24 -3.60
N HIS A 41 10.03 -9.09 -4.06
CA HIS A 41 8.84 -8.99 -3.20
C HIS A 41 8.20 -10.35 -2.89
N ARG A 42 8.59 -11.41 -3.60
CA ARG A 42 7.98 -12.72 -3.53
C ARG A 42 8.05 -13.35 -2.13
N PRO A 43 9.20 -13.35 -1.41
CA PRO A 43 9.24 -13.99 -0.09
C PRO A 43 8.30 -13.32 0.90
N ALA A 44 8.29 -11.98 0.95
CA ALA A 44 7.36 -11.23 1.79
C ALA A 44 5.89 -11.48 1.43
N SER A 45 5.58 -11.67 0.15
CA SER A 45 4.21 -12.01 -0.28
C SER A 45 3.84 -13.45 0.08
N GLN A 46 4.77 -14.39 -0.07
CA GLN A 46 4.58 -15.80 0.31
C GLN A 46 4.39 -15.97 1.81
N LEU A 47 5.08 -15.20 2.64
CA LEU A 47 4.83 -15.17 4.09
C LEU A 47 3.39 -14.78 4.42
N GLU A 48 2.83 -13.78 3.73
CA GLU A 48 1.45 -13.36 3.95
C GLU A 48 0.44 -14.43 3.52
N ILE A 49 0.73 -15.18 2.46
CA ILE A 49 -0.09 -16.32 2.03
C ILE A 49 0.05 -17.47 3.04
N ALA A 50 1.28 -17.84 3.41
CA ALA A 50 1.60 -18.92 4.34
C ALA A 50 0.90 -18.72 5.69
N ALA A 51 0.96 -17.50 6.24
CA ALA A 51 0.31 -17.14 7.50
C ALA A 51 -1.23 -17.24 7.46
N ARG A 52 -1.83 -17.45 6.27
CA ARG A 52 -3.29 -17.51 6.07
C ARG A 52 -3.72 -18.80 5.37
N GLN A 53 -2.85 -19.80 5.23
CA GLN A 53 -3.14 -21.03 4.51
C GLN A 53 -4.38 -21.75 5.06
N ASP A 54 -4.47 -21.93 6.38
CA ASP A 54 -5.61 -22.63 6.97
C ASP A 54 -6.91 -21.84 6.81
N TRP A 55 -6.83 -20.52 6.97
CA TRP A 55 -7.98 -19.64 6.71
C TRP A 55 -8.41 -19.71 5.23
N LEU A 56 -7.47 -19.71 4.28
CA LEU A 56 -7.76 -19.85 2.85
C LEU A 56 -8.41 -21.20 2.55
N ARG A 57 -7.90 -22.31 3.09
CA ARG A 57 -8.48 -23.64 2.90
C ARG A 57 -9.95 -23.70 3.31
N GLN A 58 -10.32 -23.00 4.38
CA GLN A 58 -11.69 -22.97 4.89
C GLN A 58 -12.63 -22.08 4.07
N HIS A 59 -12.12 -21.01 3.46
CA HIS A 59 -12.96 -19.97 2.87
C HIS A 59 -12.95 -19.98 1.33
N LEU A 60 -11.90 -20.47 0.69
CA LEU A 60 -11.66 -20.25 -0.73
C LEU A 60 -12.80 -20.78 -1.62
N SER A 61 -13.34 -21.97 -1.34
CA SER A 61 -14.47 -22.55 -2.10
C SER A 61 -15.71 -21.65 -2.12
N LYS A 62 -15.96 -20.92 -1.02
CA LYS A 62 -17.07 -19.96 -0.91
C LYS A 62 -16.85 -18.70 -1.75
N TYR A 63 -15.60 -18.27 -1.94
CA TYR A 63 -15.29 -16.99 -2.59
C TYR A 63 -14.80 -17.11 -4.04
N LEU A 64 -14.33 -18.29 -4.46
CA LEU A 64 -13.95 -18.53 -5.85
C LEU A 64 -15.02 -18.13 -6.87
N PRO A 65 -16.33 -18.37 -6.64
CA PRO A 65 -17.38 -17.96 -7.57
C PRO A 65 -17.44 -16.45 -7.85
N PHE A 66 -16.83 -15.59 -7.02
CA PHE A 66 -16.81 -14.13 -7.25
C PHE A 66 -15.65 -13.69 -8.15
N PHE A 67 -14.79 -14.61 -8.59
CA PHE A 67 -13.76 -14.32 -9.58
C PHE A 67 -14.22 -14.81 -10.95
N ALA A 68 -14.16 -13.94 -11.94
CA ALA A 68 -14.54 -14.28 -13.31
C ALA A 68 -13.48 -15.18 -13.96
N ASN A 69 -13.94 -16.08 -14.81
CA ASN A 69 -13.15 -16.68 -15.90
C ASN A 69 -13.27 -15.80 -17.15
N GLY A 70 -12.48 -16.10 -18.18
CA GLY A 70 -12.55 -15.36 -19.45
C GLY A 70 -13.95 -15.36 -20.07
N ASP A 71 -14.61 -16.52 -20.06
CA ASP A 71 -15.92 -16.71 -20.69
C ASP A 71 -17.08 -16.10 -19.89
N ASP A 72 -16.83 -15.70 -18.63
CA ASP A 72 -17.82 -15.01 -17.79
C ASP A 72 -17.96 -13.52 -18.16
N VAL A 73 -17.02 -12.95 -18.95
CA VAL A 73 -16.93 -11.51 -19.20
C VAL A 73 -17.29 -11.16 -20.64
N VAL A 74 -18.43 -10.49 -20.82
CA VAL A 74 -18.82 -9.86 -22.09
C VAL A 74 -18.52 -8.37 -21.99
N ALA A 75 -17.49 -7.90 -22.70
CA ALA A 75 -16.91 -6.58 -22.52
C ALA A 75 -17.92 -5.43 -22.70
N GLU A 76 -18.85 -5.56 -23.63
CA GLU A 76 -19.89 -4.58 -23.95
C GLU A 76 -20.99 -4.49 -22.88
N ARG A 77 -21.06 -5.48 -21.98
CA ARG A 77 -22.07 -5.56 -20.92
C ARG A 77 -21.52 -5.20 -19.54
N ILE A 78 -20.21 -4.99 -19.40
CA ILE A 78 -19.57 -4.68 -18.12
C ILE A 78 -20.27 -3.48 -17.48
N ASP A 79 -20.78 -3.65 -16.27
CA ASP A 79 -21.52 -2.64 -15.52
C ASP A 79 -20.93 -2.47 -14.10
N PRO A 80 -19.90 -1.63 -13.94
CA PRO A 80 -19.16 -1.53 -12.68
C PRO A 80 -19.92 -0.76 -11.59
N VAL A 81 -20.05 -1.37 -10.42
CA VAL A 81 -20.55 -0.72 -9.20
C VAL A 81 -19.50 -0.67 -8.10
N LEU A 82 -19.46 0.44 -7.36
CA LEU A 82 -18.59 0.62 -6.20
C LEU A 82 -19.30 0.16 -4.91
N VAL A 83 -18.78 -0.88 -4.26
CA VAL A 83 -19.33 -1.44 -3.03
C VAL A 83 -18.40 -1.13 -1.85
N GLU A 84 -18.88 -0.36 -0.88
CA GLU A 84 -18.11 -0.10 0.35
C GLU A 84 -18.00 -1.38 1.20
N VAL A 85 -16.76 -1.78 1.50
CA VAL A 85 -16.45 -2.97 2.30
C VAL A 85 -16.82 -2.71 3.75
N THR A 86 -17.98 -3.22 4.14
CA THR A 86 -18.56 -3.02 5.48
C THR A 86 -18.96 -4.34 6.14
N LYS A 87 -19.27 -5.36 5.34
CA LYS A 87 -19.70 -6.68 5.81
C LYS A 87 -18.50 -7.63 5.88
N GLU A 88 -18.64 -8.67 6.72
CA GLU A 88 -17.64 -9.73 6.83
C GLU A 88 -17.36 -10.40 5.47
N HIS A 89 -18.42 -10.63 4.69
CA HIS A 89 -18.32 -11.17 3.33
C HIS A 89 -17.35 -10.34 2.46
N ASP A 90 -17.55 -9.03 2.40
CA ASP A 90 -16.73 -8.11 1.62
C ASP A 90 -15.28 -8.12 2.11
N HIS A 91 -15.08 -8.15 3.43
CA HIS A 91 -13.76 -8.20 4.04
C HIS A 91 -12.97 -9.46 3.65
N HIS A 92 -13.66 -10.60 3.55
CA HIS A 92 -13.07 -11.86 3.13
C HIS A 92 -12.74 -11.85 1.64
N LEU A 93 -13.68 -11.42 0.79
CA LEU A 93 -13.44 -11.31 -0.66
C LEU A 93 -12.28 -10.36 -0.97
N PHE A 94 -12.26 -9.18 -0.33
CA PHE A 94 -11.16 -8.21 -0.44
C PHE A 94 -9.81 -8.85 -0.07
N ARG A 95 -9.77 -9.60 1.04
CA ARG A 95 -8.55 -10.25 1.53
C ARG A 95 -8.05 -11.31 0.56
N ILE A 96 -8.93 -12.18 0.07
CA ILE A 96 -8.58 -13.25 -0.89
C ILE A 96 -8.06 -12.62 -2.19
N ALA A 97 -8.81 -11.69 -2.76
CA ALA A 97 -8.43 -11.00 -3.99
C ALA A 97 -7.07 -10.31 -3.85
N ARG A 98 -6.80 -9.69 -2.69
CA ARG A 98 -5.54 -8.99 -2.48
C ARG A 98 -4.32 -9.93 -2.39
N LEU A 99 -4.51 -11.20 -2.03
CA LEU A 99 -3.44 -12.20 -1.99
C LEU A 99 -3.02 -12.69 -3.39
N LEU A 100 -3.76 -12.34 -4.45
CA LEU A 100 -3.38 -12.63 -5.84
C LEU A 100 -2.21 -11.77 -6.35
N TRP A 101 -1.92 -10.63 -5.70
CA TRP A 101 -0.94 -9.67 -6.21
C TRP A 101 0.45 -9.85 -5.61
N SER A 102 1.47 -9.57 -6.40
CA SER A 102 2.89 -9.76 -6.05
C SER A 102 3.46 -8.76 -5.02
N VAL A 103 2.68 -7.75 -4.62
CA VAL A 103 3.08 -6.82 -3.54
C VAL A 103 2.52 -7.36 -2.23
N PRO A 104 3.30 -7.43 -1.13
CA PRO A 104 2.83 -7.97 0.14
C PRO A 104 1.56 -7.28 0.63
N PHE A 105 0.66 -8.05 1.24
CA PHE A 105 -0.59 -7.54 1.77
C PHE A 105 -0.35 -6.58 2.94
N SER A 106 -1.10 -5.48 2.98
CA SER A 106 -1.13 -4.53 4.08
C SER A 106 -2.57 -4.19 4.45
N GLN A 107 -2.85 -4.14 5.74
CA GLN A 107 -4.16 -3.71 6.25
C GLN A 107 -4.36 -2.19 6.18
N GLY A 108 -3.31 -1.44 5.83
CA GLY A 108 -3.27 0.01 5.99
C GLY A 108 -3.32 0.47 7.44
N TYR A 109 -3.17 1.77 7.68
CA TYR A 109 -3.15 2.36 9.02
C TYR A 109 -3.98 3.64 9.12
N GLY A 110 -4.31 4.01 10.36
CA GLY A 110 -5.14 5.18 10.64
C GLY A 110 -6.55 5.04 10.05
N ARG A 111 -7.01 6.11 9.40
CA ARG A 111 -8.30 6.14 8.70
C ARG A 111 -8.25 5.20 7.52
N ARG A 112 -9.30 4.40 7.34
CA ARG A 112 -9.35 3.38 6.29
C ARG A 112 -10.71 3.35 5.63
N LEU A 113 -10.70 3.31 4.31
CA LEU A 113 -11.87 3.03 3.47
C LEU A 113 -11.46 1.95 2.48
N ARG A 114 -12.36 1.01 2.21
CA ARG A 114 -12.11 -0.10 1.30
C ARG A 114 -13.35 -0.28 0.45
N PHE A 115 -13.12 -0.58 -0.82
CA PHE A 115 -14.16 -0.76 -1.80
C PHE A 115 -13.84 -1.97 -2.67
N LEU A 116 -14.88 -2.72 -2.99
CA LEU A 116 -14.89 -3.67 -4.09
C LEU A 116 -15.50 -2.96 -5.30
N ILE A 117 -14.95 -3.23 -6.47
CA ILE A 117 -15.58 -2.84 -7.73
C ILE A 117 -16.14 -4.13 -8.30
N ILE A 118 -17.46 -4.24 -8.38
CA ILE A 118 -18.18 -5.43 -8.82
C ILE A 118 -18.79 -5.16 -10.19
N ASP A 119 -18.73 -6.13 -11.09
CA ASP A 119 -19.46 -6.11 -12.35
C ASP A 119 -20.87 -6.63 -12.11
N GLN A 120 -21.89 -5.78 -12.25
CA GLN A 120 -23.29 -6.17 -12.06
C GLN A 120 -23.80 -7.10 -13.17
N ALA A 121 -23.12 -7.18 -14.31
CA ALA A 121 -23.55 -8.02 -15.41
C ALA A 121 -23.34 -9.52 -15.15
N ASN A 122 -22.43 -9.87 -14.24
CA ASN A 122 -22.09 -11.26 -13.92
C ASN A 122 -21.79 -11.52 -12.42
N ASP A 123 -22.00 -10.51 -11.56
CA ASP A 123 -21.74 -10.52 -10.12
C ASP A 123 -20.28 -10.85 -9.73
N LYS A 124 -19.31 -10.58 -10.62
CA LYS A 124 -17.89 -10.87 -10.37
C LYS A 124 -17.11 -9.64 -9.95
N LEU A 125 -16.02 -9.88 -9.23
CA LEU A 125 -15.09 -8.86 -8.79
C LEU A 125 -14.25 -8.34 -9.96
N ILE A 126 -14.35 -7.04 -10.25
CA ILE A 126 -13.47 -6.33 -11.17
C ILE A 126 -12.15 -5.99 -10.47
N GLY A 127 -12.22 -5.43 -9.26
CA GLY A 127 -11.03 -4.91 -8.60
C GLY A 127 -11.23 -4.38 -7.19
N LEU A 128 -10.12 -3.92 -6.61
CA LEU A 128 -10.03 -3.47 -5.24
C LEU A 128 -9.53 -2.03 -5.18
N LEU A 129 -10.11 -1.24 -4.27
CA LEU A 129 -9.62 0.07 -3.88
C LEU A 129 -9.53 0.15 -2.35
N ALA A 130 -8.42 0.59 -1.81
CA ALA A 130 -8.31 0.94 -0.40
C ALA A 130 -7.50 2.21 -0.15
N LEU A 131 -8.08 3.04 0.70
CA LEU A 131 -7.53 4.30 1.16
C LEU A 131 -7.06 4.15 2.61
N GLN A 132 -5.96 4.80 2.95
CA GLN A 132 -5.44 4.90 4.31
C GLN A 132 -5.08 6.35 4.68
N SER A 133 -4.83 6.61 5.97
CA SER A 133 -4.22 7.89 6.37
C SER A 133 -2.85 8.07 5.68
N PRO A 134 -2.56 9.26 5.14
CA PRO A 134 -1.27 9.54 4.54
C PRO A 134 -0.21 9.73 5.64
N PRO A 135 1.08 9.50 5.37
CA PRO A 135 2.14 9.93 6.27
C PRO A 135 2.18 11.46 6.34
N LEU A 136 2.45 11.99 7.54
CA LEU A 136 2.54 13.43 7.75
C LEU A 136 3.68 14.06 6.93
N SER A 137 4.80 13.35 6.79
CA SER A 137 5.91 13.73 5.92
C SER A 137 5.95 12.82 4.69
N PHE A 138 5.80 13.41 3.51
CA PHE A 138 5.95 12.74 2.24
C PHE A 138 6.58 13.69 1.21
N PRO A 139 7.91 13.64 1.02
CA PRO A 139 8.63 14.67 0.25
C PRO A 139 8.08 14.95 -1.15
N ALA A 140 7.65 13.92 -1.88
CA ALA A 140 7.09 14.09 -3.23
C ALA A 140 5.81 14.95 -3.24
N ARG A 141 4.93 14.76 -2.25
CA ARG A 141 3.74 15.60 -2.06
C ARG A 141 4.11 16.96 -1.47
N ASP A 142 4.90 16.95 -0.41
CA ASP A 142 5.17 18.15 0.41
C ASP A 142 5.92 19.24 -0.36
N ARG A 143 6.65 18.88 -1.43
CA ARG A 143 7.32 19.86 -2.32
C ARG A 143 6.35 20.70 -3.16
N LEU A 144 5.11 20.25 -3.34
CA LEU A 144 4.11 20.96 -4.13
C LEU A 144 3.40 22.06 -3.34
N PHE A 145 3.26 21.87 -2.03
CA PHE A 145 2.39 22.68 -1.21
C PHE A 145 3.18 23.49 -0.19
N ARG A 146 2.84 24.78 -0.07
CA ARG A 146 3.34 25.63 1.02
C ARG A 146 2.32 25.63 2.14
N TYR A 147 2.49 24.72 3.09
CA TYR A 147 1.61 24.64 4.25
C TYR A 147 1.74 25.91 5.12
N PRO A 148 0.64 26.56 5.52
CA PRO A 148 0.68 27.62 6.52
C PRO A 148 1.29 27.12 7.83
N PRO A 149 1.98 28.00 8.60
CA PRO A 149 2.57 27.63 9.88
C PRO A 149 1.57 26.91 10.79
N GLY A 150 1.96 25.75 11.31
CA GLY A 150 1.13 24.95 12.22
C GLY A 150 -0.05 24.19 11.59
N ARG A 151 -0.38 24.40 10.30
CA ARG A 151 -1.57 23.79 9.67
C ARG A 151 -1.32 22.53 8.85
N LYS A 152 -0.06 22.12 8.67
CA LYS A 152 0.30 20.92 7.87
C LYS A 152 -0.49 19.67 8.28
N THR A 153 -0.57 19.38 9.57
CA THR A 153 -1.30 18.19 10.07
C THR A 153 -2.78 18.23 9.69
N GLU A 154 -3.42 19.39 9.84
CA GLU A 154 -4.82 19.57 9.49
C GLU A 154 -5.08 19.40 8.00
N MET A 155 -4.24 20.01 7.15
CA MET A 155 -4.37 19.93 5.69
C MET A 155 -4.07 18.52 5.17
N VAL A 156 -3.01 17.88 5.66
CA VAL A 156 -2.66 16.49 5.28
C VAL A 156 -3.76 15.53 5.71
N ASN A 157 -4.41 15.75 6.85
CA ASN A 157 -5.56 14.96 7.26
C ASN A 157 -6.80 15.15 6.38
N GLN A 158 -6.85 16.12 5.47
CA GLN A 158 -7.92 16.23 4.48
C GLN A 158 -7.60 15.49 3.17
N THR A 159 -6.50 14.72 3.16
CA THR A 159 -6.09 13.84 2.05
C THR A 159 -6.04 12.38 2.52
N MET A 160 -5.99 11.44 1.58
CA MET A 160 -5.74 10.02 1.87
C MET A 160 -4.74 9.41 0.89
N ASP A 161 -4.08 8.33 1.30
CA ASP A 161 -3.24 7.54 0.41
C ASP A 161 -3.99 6.33 -0.10
N ILE A 162 -3.95 6.10 -1.40
CA ILE A 162 -4.35 4.84 -2.00
C ILE A 162 -3.23 3.83 -1.74
N HIS A 163 -3.50 2.79 -0.96
CA HIS A 163 -2.52 1.75 -0.63
C HIS A 163 -2.82 0.39 -1.30
N THR A 164 -3.96 0.27 -1.96
CA THR A 164 -4.36 -0.89 -2.75
C THR A 164 -5.27 -0.38 -3.85
N LEU A 165 -4.88 -0.62 -5.10
CA LEU A 165 -5.63 -0.24 -6.28
C LEU A 165 -5.22 -1.15 -7.42
N GLY A 166 -6.19 -1.81 -8.01
CA GLY A 166 -5.95 -2.68 -9.16
C GLY A 166 -7.17 -3.53 -9.45
N ALA A 167 -7.19 -4.07 -10.67
CA ALA A 167 -8.15 -5.09 -11.06
C ALA A 167 -7.59 -6.49 -10.80
N VAL A 168 -8.49 -7.46 -10.67
CA VAL A 168 -8.16 -8.89 -10.67
C VAL A 168 -8.34 -9.46 -12.08
N PRO A 169 -7.69 -10.59 -12.41
CA PRO A 169 -7.94 -11.27 -13.67
C PRO A 169 -9.42 -11.70 -13.82
N PRO A 170 -9.97 -11.67 -15.04
CA PRO A 170 -9.37 -11.23 -16.30
C PRO A 170 -9.52 -9.72 -16.56
N TYR A 171 -10.22 -8.97 -15.71
CA TYR A 171 -10.48 -7.54 -15.89
C TYR A 171 -9.20 -6.69 -15.93
N ASP A 172 -8.10 -7.15 -15.32
CA ASP A 172 -6.80 -6.50 -15.42
C ASP A 172 -6.27 -6.41 -16.86
N ARG A 173 -6.69 -7.32 -17.74
CA ARG A 173 -6.42 -7.31 -19.18
C ARG A 173 -7.36 -6.40 -19.98
N LEU A 174 -8.50 -6.01 -19.38
CA LEU A 174 -9.53 -5.17 -19.98
C LEU A 174 -9.49 -3.73 -19.46
N LEU A 175 -8.30 -3.23 -19.13
CA LEU A 175 -8.09 -1.90 -18.53
C LEU A 175 -8.85 -1.69 -17.20
N GLY A 176 -9.33 -2.75 -16.54
CA GLY A 176 -10.07 -2.66 -15.28
C GLY A 176 -9.29 -1.91 -14.20
N GLY A 177 -7.94 -2.00 -14.20
CA GLY A 177 -7.12 -1.20 -13.29
C GLY A 177 -7.29 0.31 -13.47
N LYS A 178 -7.45 0.78 -14.71
CA LYS A 178 -7.72 2.20 -15.00
C LYS A 178 -9.12 2.62 -14.55
N LEU A 179 -10.11 1.75 -14.79
CA LEU A 179 -11.47 1.93 -14.28
C LEU A 179 -11.45 2.10 -12.75
N VAL A 180 -10.75 1.23 -12.02
CA VAL A 180 -10.62 1.36 -10.56
C VAL A 180 -9.94 2.68 -10.16
N ALA A 181 -8.93 3.15 -10.91
CA ALA A 181 -8.31 4.44 -10.63
C ALA A 181 -9.23 5.63 -10.91
N LEU A 182 -10.07 5.57 -11.93
CA LEU A 182 -11.11 6.57 -12.17
C LEU A 182 -12.17 6.54 -11.07
N ALA A 183 -12.59 5.34 -10.64
CA ALA A 183 -13.53 5.17 -9.53
C ALA A 183 -13.00 5.79 -8.22
N ALA A 184 -11.68 5.79 -8.01
CA ALA A 184 -11.06 6.39 -6.82
C ALA A 184 -11.31 7.91 -6.68
N VAL A 185 -11.61 8.62 -7.78
CA VAL A 185 -11.86 10.07 -7.77
C VAL A 185 -13.34 10.47 -7.90
N SER A 186 -14.23 9.48 -7.80
CA SER A 186 -15.68 9.65 -7.89
C SER A 186 -16.29 10.37 -6.70
N ASN A 187 -17.54 10.84 -6.86
CA ASN A 187 -18.29 11.49 -5.79
C ASN A 187 -18.60 10.51 -4.65
N GLU A 188 -18.83 9.24 -4.97
CA GLU A 188 -19.14 8.14 -4.08
C GLU A 188 -18.02 7.95 -3.05
N ILE A 189 -16.75 8.08 -3.47
CA ILE A 189 -15.59 8.03 -2.57
C ILE A 189 -15.58 9.23 -1.61
N ARG A 190 -15.81 10.46 -2.12
CA ARG A 190 -15.89 11.66 -1.28
C ARG A 190 -17.03 11.55 -0.27
N GLN A 191 -18.19 11.07 -0.70
CA GLN A 191 -19.38 10.88 0.14
C GLN A 191 -19.14 9.80 1.20
N ALA A 192 -18.53 8.67 0.85
CA ALA A 192 -18.19 7.62 1.81
C ALA A 192 -17.21 8.12 2.88
N TYR A 193 -16.21 8.89 2.49
CA TYR A 193 -15.30 9.55 3.43
C TYR A 193 -16.04 10.53 4.35
N TRP A 194 -16.87 11.40 3.78
CA TRP A 194 -17.64 12.37 4.55
C TRP A 194 -18.55 11.66 5.55
N ARG A 195 -19.35 10.67 5.13
CA ARG A 195 -20.23 9.88 6.01
C ARG A 195 -19.48 9.25 7.17
N LYS A 196 -18.26 8.76 6.92
CA LYS A 196 -17.46 8.03 7.93
C LYS A 196 -16.74 8.93 8.93
N TYR A 197 -16.39 10.16 8.54
CA TYR A 197 -15.52 11.03 9.32
C TYR A 197 -16.12 12.38 9.70
N CYS A 198 -17.29 12.74 9.18
CA CYS A 198 -18.02 13.95 9.60
C CYS A 198 -18.31 13.91 11.11
N GLY A 199 -18.03 15.03 11.79
CA GLY A 199 -18.23 15.17 13.24
C GLY A 199 -17.30 14.32 14.12
N ARG A 200 -16.36 13.56 13.54
CA ARG A 200 -15.49 12.67 14.32
C ARG A 200 -14.43 13.49 15.06
N VAL A 201 -14.38 13.32 16.37
CA VAL A 201 -13.34 13.89 17.24
C VAL A 201 -12.06 13.07 17.10
N THR A 202 -10.94 13.75 16.84
CA THR A 202 -9.61 13.15 16.76
C THR A 202 -9.16 12.63 18.12
N GLU A 203 -8.42 11.52 18.13
CA GLU A 203 -8.02 10.85 19.37
C GLU A 203 -6.95 11.63 20.16
N MET A 204 -5.97 12.22 19.45
CA MET A 204 -4.83 12.90 20.07
C MET A 204 -5.14 14.34 20.47
N GLU A 205 -5.68 15.14 19.55
CA GLU A 205 -5.87 16.59 19.74
C GLU A 205 -7.29 16.95 20.16
N ARG A 206 -8.19 15.95 20.28
CA ARG A 206 -9.58 16.12 20.73
C ARG A 206 -10.36 17.21 19.97
N ARG A 207 -10.03 17.38 18.68
CA ARG A 207 -10.70 18.33 17.78
C ARG A 207 -11.46 17.63 16.66
N ILE A 208 -12.44 18.32 16.09
CA ILE A 208 -13.13 17.92 14.87
C ILE A 208 -12.37 18.52 13.69
N LEU A 209 -12.10 17.70 12.67
CA LEU A 209 -11.49 18.15 11.42
C LEU A 209 -12.57 18.34 10.35
N PRO A 210 -12.38 19.26 9.38
CA PRO A 210 -13.23 19.34 8.21
C PRO A 210 -13.29 17.97 7.49
N PRO A 211 -14.48 17.41 7.23
CA PRO A 211 -14.63 16.09 6.60
C PRO A 211 -14.46 16.15 5.07
N HIS A 212 -13.56 17.01 4.60
CA HIS A 212 -13.25 17.15 3.19
C HIS A 212 -12.18 16.13 2.79
N LEU A 213 -12.36 15.52 1.62
CA LEU A 213 -11.36 14.68 0.98
C LEU A 213 -10.93 15.39 -0.31
N VAL A 214 -9.84 16.17 -0.22
CA VAL A 214 -9.46 17.13 -1.27
C VAL A 214 -8.47 16.56 -2.28
N ALA A 215 -7.72 15.53 -1.88
CA ALA A 215 -6.78 14.85 -2.76
C ALA A 215 -6.50 13.42 -2.29
N LEU A 216 -6.07 12.59 -3.24
CA LEU A 216 -5.45 11.30 -2.96
C LEU A 216 -4.02 11.27 -3.45
N THR A 217 -3.13 10.55 -2.75
CA THR A 217 -1.82 10.21 -3.29
C THR A 217 -1.64 8.70 -3.38
N THR A 218 -0.80 8.24 -4.29
CA THR A 218 -0.44 6.82 -4.38
C THR A 218 1.01 6.66 -4.80
N THR A 219 1.53 5.46 -4.58
CA THR A 219 2.79 5.03 -5.16
C THR A 219 2.54 3.81 -6.03
N SER A 220 3.19 3.78 -7.18
CA SER A 220 3.24 2.60 -8.05
C SER A 220 3.93 1.41 -7.35
N ALA A 221 3.60 0.18 -7.76
CA ALA A 221 4.16 -1.02 -7.16
C ALA A 221 5.63 -1.28 -7.55
N PHE A 222 5.94 -1.20 -8.85
CA PHE A 222 7.20 -1.65 -9.45
C PHE A 222 7.76 -0.58 -10.41
N GLY A 223 7.99 0.64 -9.89
CA GLY A 223 8.36 1.79 -10.71
C GLY A 223 7.21 2.22 -11.63
N ARG A 224 7.50 2.73 -12.83
CA ARG A 224 6.50 3.33 -13.73
C ARG A 224 5.28 2.42 -13.97
N SER A 225 4.09 2.96 -13.72
CA SER A 225 2.82 2.21 -13.79
C SER A 225 1.96 2.65 -14.98
N SER A 226 1.66 1.73 -15.90
CA SER A 226 0.73 1.97 -17.03
C SER A 226 -0.70 2.27 -16.57
N LEU A 227 -1.04 1.93 -15.33
CA LEU A 227 -2.35 2.14 -14.74
C LEU A 227 -2.66 3.64 -14.58
N TYR A 228 -1.67 4.42 -14.15
CA TYR A 228 -1.82 5.86 -13.91
C TYR A 228 -1.38 6.71 -15.11
N ASN A 229 -0.54 6.15 -15.98
CA ASN A 229 -0.08 6.85 -17.17
C ASN A 229 -1.23 7.20 -18.13
N ARG A 230 -1.30 8.49 -18.51
CA ARG A 230 -2.30 9.05 -19.43
C ARG A 230 -3.74 8.80 -18.97
N LEU A 231 -3.97 8.68 -17.67
CA LEU A 231 -5.31 8.55 -17.12
C LEU A 231 -6.02 9.90 -17.22
N ARG A 232 -7.03 9.98 -18.09
CA ARG A 232 -7.84 11.18 -18.32
C ARG A 232 -9.32 10.86 -18.26
N TYR A 233 -10.11 11.85 -17.86
CA TYR A 233 -11.56 11.83 -17.94
C TYR A 233 -12.02 13.18 -18.49
N ASN A 234 -12.76 13.17 -19.61
CA ASN A 234 -13.23 14.38 -20.29
C ASN A 234 -12.16 15.47 -20.49
N GLY A 235 -10.95 15.06 -20.89
CA GLY A 235 -9.81 15.96 -21.11
C GLY A 235 -8.99 16.28 -19.86
N THR A 236 -9.55 16.12 -18.66
CA THR A 236 -8.87 16.36 -17.37
C THR A 236 -7.93 15.21 -17.04
N ILE A 237 -6.70 15.55 -16.62
CA ILE A 237 -5.72 14.58 -16.12
C ILE A 237 -6.13 14.15 -14.71
N ILE A 238 -6.21 12.84 -14.48
CA ILE A 238 -6.69 12.29 -13.20
C ILE A 238 -5.55 11.89 -12.27
N ALA A 239 -4.45 11.38 -12.84
CA ALA A 239 -3.26 10.98 -12.08
C ALA A 239 -2.05 11.79 -12.56
N GLU A 240 -1.64 12.77 -11.76
CA GLU A 240 -0.47 13.62 -12.01
C GLU A 240 0.77 13.00 -11.38
N SER A 241 1.82 12.78 -12.18
CA SER A 241 3.10 12.25 -11.67
C SER A 241 3.84 13.32 -10.86
N LEU A 242 4.29 12.95 -9.67
CA LEU A 242 5.06 13.80 -8.76
C LEU A 242 6.55 13.39 -8.69
N GLY A 243 7.00 12.58 -9.65
CA GLY A 243 8.33 11.99 -9.65
C GLY A 243 8.38 10.69 -8.83
N TYR A 244 9.53 10.42 -8.18
CA TYR A 244 9.83 9.11 -7.61
C TYR A 244 10.20 9.18 -6.13
N THR A 245 9.92 8.10 -5.41
CA THR A 245 10.45 7.87 -4.06
C THR A 245 11.93 7.47 -4.10
N GLU A 246 12.61 7.58 -2.96
CA GLU A 246 14.00 7.13 -2.82
C GLU A 246 14.15 5.61 -2.56
N GLY A 247 13.05 4.85 -2.53
CA GLY A 247 13.10 3.40 -2.35
C GLY A 247 13.49 2.94 -0.95
N TYR A 248 12.89 3.53 0.07
CA TYR A 248 12.97 3.04 1.45
C TYR A 248 11.79 2.12 1.78
N GLY A 249 12.08 1.02 2.46
CA GLY A 249 11.07 0.03 2.81
C GLY A 249 11.64 -1.14 3.61
N ALA A 250 10.75 -2.01 4.07
CA ALA A 250 11.08 -3.14 4.95
C ALA A 250 10.83 -4.51 4.32
N PHE A 251 10.29 -4.56 3.09
CA PHE A 251 9.74 -5.79 2.53
C PHE A 251 10.80 -6.90 2.39
N HIS A 252 12.01 -6.54 1.97
CA HIS A 252 13.12 -7.46 1.71
C HIS A 252 13.74 -8.05 2.98
N LEU A 253 13.39 -7.52 4.16
CA LEU A 253 13.85 -8.02 5.46
C LEU A 253 12.71 -8.69 6.26
N MET A 254 11.53 -8.88 5.67
CA MET A 254 10.38 -9.37 6.42
C MET A 254 10.53 -10.81 6.92
N GLU A 255 11.26 -11.67 6.20
CA GLU A 255 11.56 -13.05 6.64
C GLU A 255 12.43 -13.09 7.90
N LEU A 256 13.31 -12.10 8.07
CA LEU A 256 14.19 -11.99 9.23
C LEU A 256 13.54 -11.22 10.39
N TYR A 257 12.36 -10.63 10.18
CA TYR A 257 11.68 -9.83 11.19
C TYR A 257 11.43 -10.58 12.52
N PRO A 258 11.01 -11.87 12.53
CA PRO A 258 10.89 -12.63 13.78
C PRO A 258 12.22 -12.76 14.53
N LEU A 259 13.34 -12.99 13.82
CA LEU A 259 14.67 -13.13 14.40
C LEU A 259 15.19 -11.80 14.97
N PHE A 260 14.88 -10.68 14.29
CA PHE A 260 15.15 -9.34 14.83
C PHE A 260 14.39 -9.08 16.13
N ARG A 261 13.15 -9.58 16.23
CA ARG A 261 12.37 -9.45 17.47
C ARG A 261 12.96 -10.28 18.59
N GLU A 262 13.29 -11.53 18.32
CA GLU A 262 13.93 -12.43 19.29
C GLU A 262 15.25 -11.85 19.82
N LEU A 263 16.11 -11.33 18.92
CA LEU A 263 17.37 -10.67 19.30
C LEU A 263 17.13 -9.51 20.27
N LEU A 264 16.21 -8.60 19.92
CA LEU A 264 15.94 -7.41 20.71
C LEU A 264 15.26 -7.76 22.05
N GLU A 265 14.29 -8.66 22.04
CA GLU A 265 13.58 -9.11 23.24
C GLU A 265 14.52 -9.84 24.20
N GLY A 266 15.45 -10.66 23.69
CA GLY A 266 16.51 -11.29 24.48
C GLY A 266 17.48 -10.29 25.14
N GLN A 267 17.55 -9.05 24.63
CA GLN A 267 18.31 -7.95 25.21
C GLN A 267 17.44 -7.02 26.08
N GLY A 268 16.21 -7.41 26.41
CA GLY A 268 15.27 -6.60 27.19
C GLY A 268 14.64 -5.44 26.42
N ILE A 269 14.82 -5.36 25.09
CA ILE A 269 14.25 -4.30 24.25
C ILE A 269 12.89 -4.74 23.73
N SER A 270 11.82 -4.12 24.24
CA SER A 270 10.45 -4.42 23.79
C SER A 270 10.26 -4.16 22.30
N THR A 271 9.69 -5.15 21.59
CA THR A 271 9.29 -5.02 20.19
C THR A 271 7.77 -4.99 19.98
N ARG A 272 7.00 -4.91 21.07
CA ARG A 272 5.54 -4.83 21.01
C ARG A 272 5.08 -3.67 20.12
N GLY A 273 4.06 -3.96 19.31
CA GLY A 273 3.34 -2.98 18.49
C GLY A 273 1.99 -2.64 19.09
N GLY A 274 1.26 -1.70 18.47
CA GLY A 274 -0.07 -1.30 18.90
C GLY A 274 -0.29 0.21 18.91
N PHE A 275 -1.39 0.62 19.50
CA PHE A 275 -1.67 2.04 19.73
C PHE A 275 -0.68 2.62 20.76
N GLY A 276 -0.26 3.87 20.56
CA GLY A 276 0.64 4.57 21.50
C GLY A 276 2.13 4.23 21.42
N VAL A 277 2.56 3.21 20.65
CA VAL A 277 3.99 2.83 20.57
C VAL A 277 4.81 3.58 19.51
N GLY A 278 4.22 4.61 18.88
CA GLY A 278 4.83 5.43 17.84
C GLY A 278 4.67 4.89 16.41
N PRO A 279 4.97 5.72 15.40
CA PRO A 279 4.76 5.39 14.00
C PRO A 279 5.79 4.37 13.48
N ARG A 280 5.40 3.56 12.49
CA ARG A 280 6.30 2.65 11.77
C ARG A 280 7.07 1.68 12.68
N ARG A 281 6.40 1.04 13.64
CA ARG A 281 7.05 0.14 14.61
C ARG A 281 7.95 -0.93 13.98
N LYS A 282 7.48 -1.61 12.91
CA LYS A 282 8.29 -2.59 12.17
C LYS A 282 9.62 -2.01 11.69
N TRP A 283 9.59 -0.80 11.12
CA TRP A 283 10.78 -0.07 10.69
C TRP A 283 11.71 0.22 11.88
N GLN A 284 11.17 0.76 12.98
CA GLN A 284 11.96 1.07 14.17
C GLN A 284 12.64 -0.18 14.75
N THR A 285 11.93 -1.30 14.81
CA THR A 285 12.49 -2.60 15.22
C THR A 285 13.63 -3.02 14.31
N MET A 286 13.47 -2.93 12.98
CA MET A 286 14.52 -3.28 12.03
C MET A 286 15.76 -2.37 12.17
N VAL A 287 15.58 -1.05 12.29
CA VAL A 287 16.69 -0.10 12.52
C VAL A 287 17.46 -0.46 13.79
N ARG A 288 16.76 -0.76 14.89
CA ARG A 288 17.40 -1.15 16.15
C ARG A 288 18.13 -2.48 16.03
N ALA A 289 17.54 -3.47 15.37
CA ALA A 289 18.17 -4.77 15.16
C ALA A 289 19.42 -4.64 14.29
N LEU A 290 19.37 -3.91 13.19
CA LEU A 290 20.54 -3.63 12.34
C LEU A 290 21.68 -2.99 13.15
N GLY A 291 21.37 -1.98 13.97
CA GLY A 291 22.37 -1.36 14.86
C GLY A 291 22.97 -2.34 15.88
N ARG A 292 22.20 -3.31 16.39
CA ARG A 292 22.71 -4.37 17.26
C ARG A 292 23.58 -5.40 16.54
N LEU A 293 23.38 -5.55 15.23
CA LEU A 293 24.17 -6.42 14.36
C LEU A 293 25.42 -5.72 13.80
N GLY A 294 25.66 -4.45 14.14
CA GLY A 294 26.76 -3.66 13.58
C GLY A 294 26.55 -3.27 12.11
N LEU A 295 25.31 -3.33 11.63
CA LEU A 295 24.95 -3.04 10.23
C LEU A 295 24.28 -1.67 10.11
N SER A 296 24.48 -1.02 8.96
CA SER A 296 23.87 0.28 8.66
C SER A 296 22.36 0.18 8.49
N SER A 297 21.62 1.18 8.99
CA SER A 297 20.18 1.30 8.70
C SER A 297 19.89 1.59 7.22
N ASP A 298 20.90 1.99 6.43
CA ASP A 298 20.77 2.18 4.98
C ASP A 298 20.47 0.90 4.22
N LEU A 299 20.61 -0.28 4.85
CA LEU A 299 20.08 -1.53 4.31
C LEU A 299 18.55 -1.51 4.12
N LEU A 300 17.83 -0.57 4.75
CA LEU A 300 16.41 -0.35 4.49
C LEU A 300 16.15 0.54 3.26
N ARG A 301 17.18 1.16 2.69
CA ARG A 301 17.14 1.87 1.39
C ARG A 301 17.37 0.86 0.27
N HIS A 302 16.37 0.04 -0.01
CA HIS A 302 16.44 -1.02 -1.04
C HIS A 302 16.50 -0.48 -2.48
N GLY A 303 16.40 0.83 -2.71
CA GLY A 303 16.61 1.45 -4.04
C GLY A 303 15.50 1.21 -5.07
N VAL A 304 14.42 0.52 -4.70
CA VAL A 304 13.25 0.33 -5.58
C VAL A 304 12.41 1.60 -5.55
N LYS A 305 12.71 2.51 -6.47
CA LYS A 305 12.02 3.79 -6.62
C LYS A 305 10.62 3.57 -7.19
N ARG A 306 9.62 4.15 -6.53
CA ARG A 306 8.21 4.08 -6.93
C ARG A 306 7.78 5.45 -7.42
N GLU A 307 7.18 5.51 -8.60
CA GLU A 307 6.55 6.72 -9.10
C GLU A 307 5.38 7.09 -8.19
N VAL A 308 5.27 8.37 -7.86
CA VAL A 308 4.27 8.95 -6.98
C VAL A 308 3.23 9.66 -7.85
N PHE A 309 1.95 9.50 -7.52
CA PHE A 309 0.88 10.22 -8.22
C PHE A 309 -0.03 10.98 -7.26
N LEU A 310 -0.50 12.13 -7.73
CA LEU A 310 -1.55 12.94 -7.12
C LEU A 310 -2.85 12.79 -7.91
N PHE A 311 -3.94 12.62 -7.18
CA PHE A 311 -5.30 12.69 -7.70
C PHE A 311 -6.00 13.86 -7.03
N ARG A 312 -6.40 14.84 -7.82
CA ARG A 312 -7.16 16.00 -7.34
C ARG A 312 -8.63 15.63 -7.22
N LEU A 313 -9.24 15.97 -6.10
CA LEU A 313 -10.68 15.77 -5.87
C LEU A 313 -11.44 17.10 -5.78
N VAL A 314 -10.71 18.21 -5.87
CA VAL A 314 -11.21 19.59 -5.94
C VAL A 314 -10.38 20.35 -6.97
N ASP A 315 -10.99 21.33 -7.63
CA ASP A 315 -10.34 22.09 -8.70
C ASP A 315 -9.39 23.17 -8.18
N ASN A 316 -9.55 23.59 -6.92
CA ASN A 316 -8.80 24.69 -6.29
C ASN A 316 -7.76 24.20 -5.26
N LEU A 317 -7.20 23.01 -5.43
CA LEU A 317 -6.32 22.37 -4.43
C LEU A 317 -5.12 23.24 -4.02
N GLU A 318 -4.54 24.04 -4.94
CA GLU A 318 -3.45 24.97 -4.64
C GLU A 318 -3.87 26.13 -3.72
N ALA A 319 -5.11 26.58 -3.85
CA ALA A 319 -5.66 27.74 -3.15
C ALA A 319 -6.44 27.36 -1.87
N TYR A 320 -6.68 26.06 -1.66
CA TYR A 320 -7.45 25.47 -0.57
C TYR A 320 -6.74 25.56 0.79
#